data_AF-A0A8H7TU17-F1
#
_entry.id   AF-A0A8H7TU17-F1
#
_cell.length_a   1.000
_cell.length_b   1.000
_cell.length_c   1.000
_cell.angle_alpha   90.00
_cell.angle_beta   90.00
_cell.angle_gamma   90.00
#
_symmetry.space_group_name_H-M   'P 1'
#
loop_
_entity.id
_entity.type
_entity.pdbx_description
1 polymer ?
#
loop_
_entity_poly.entity_id
_entity_poly.type
_entity_poly.pdbx_seq_one_letter_code
_entity_poly.pdbx_strand_id
1 'polypeptide(L)'
;MAETAPATAPAAEKTARPTRPDENEYQKKLVEAEKAHKVAMDRLNAIKAKIDIASPNKNKDQQSPTQKRRQELIAQANEIRQKQAGGKNARTSKLDQIKRLDEQVRSRINEQKTAKAKVPFKSLEEVDRQIATLEKQVNSGTMKLVDEKKALTDISSLRKTRKNFGQFDDSQRQIDELRAKIKEIKDSMEDPEQKALSEQYNKIQAELDTIKAEQDEAYKNISSLRDERTKLHAEQQETFTAIRKLKDDYFGQKKAFQAFERELREKQREKRKAENDRYHQERKKAEAERVLAEASDPAYLEEIRRANSLLLFLDPNHKVEKGPLVADSGLGAQTQRTVDDAGLKGTKLPRKEDREDEYLPSTKKGKKGKKGGANAASTKAFNCPLLLLRTVPSLALSPP
;
A
#
# COMPACT_ATOMS: atom_id res chain seq x y z
N MET A 1 31.97 36.47 -34.77
CA MET A 1 30.92 37.46 -34.41
C MET A 1 29.61 36.70 -34.23
N ALA A 2 29.24 36.42 -32.99
CA ALA A 2 27.89 36.00 -32.63
C ALA A 2 27.61 36.64 -31.26
N GLU A 3 26.77 37.66 -31.28
CA GLU A 3 26.39 38.49 -30.14
C GLU A 3 25.71 37.66 -29.05
N THR A 4 26.19 37.80 -27.83
CA THR A 4 25.53 37.30 -26.62
C THR A 4 24.54 38.37 -26.15
N ALA A 5 23.26 38.05 -26.26
CA ALA A 5 22.17 38.89 -25.75
C ALA A 5 22.18 38.90 -24.20
N PRO A 6 22.03 40.05 -23.53
CA PRO A 6 22.04 40.12 -22.07
C PRO A 6 20.68 39.67 -21.50
N ALA A 7 20.75 38.80 -20.49
CA ALA A 7 19.60 38.33 -19.72
C ALA A 7 18.92 39.48 -18.97
N THR A 8 17.63 39.66 -19.22
CA THR A 8 16.73 40.54 -18.48
C THR A 8 16.46 39.97 -17.09
N ALA A 9 16.73 40.78 -16.06
CA ALA A 9 16.42 40.47 -14.67
C ALA A 9 14.90 40.39 -14.44
N PRO A 10 14.40 39.41 -13.67
CA PRO A 10 12.97 39.30 -13.40
C PRO A 10 12.51 40.42 -12.47
N ALA A 11 11.45 41.11 -12.89
CA ALA A 11 10.73 42.09 -12.11
C ALA A 11 10.19 41.46 -10.82
N ALA A 12 10.37 42.17 -9.71
CA ALA A 12 9.87 41.77 -8.40
C ALA A 12 8.33 41.66 -8.42
N GLU A 13 7.84 40.42 -8.49
CA GLU A 13 6.44 40.11 -8.23
C GLU A 13 6.08 40.52 -6.81
N LYS A 14 5.02 41.32 -6.71
CA LYS A 14 4.38 41.70 -5.44
C LYS A 14 3.89 40.42 -4.78
N THR A 15 4.63 39.94 -3.77
CA THR A 15 4.23 38.79 -2.97
C THR A 15 2.90 39.07 -2.28
N ALA A 16 1.83 38.48 -2.82
CA ALA A 16 0.55 38.41 -2.13
C ALA A 16 0.79 37.72 -0.78
N ARG A 17 0.31 38.33 0.31
CA ARG A 17 0.41 37.75 1.65
C ARG A 17 -0.20 36.34 1.61
N PRO A 18 0.53 35.27 1.99
CA PRO A 18 -0.09 33.96 2.11
C PRO A 18 -1.31 34.08 3.03
N THR A 19 -2.45 33.56 2.60
CA THR A 19 -3.68 33.56 3.40
C THR A 19 -3.57 32.49 4.48
N ARG A 20 -4.18 32.73 5.65
CA ARG A 20 -4.28 31.70 6.70
C ARG A 20 -5.17 30.56 6.18
N PRO A 21 -4.71 29.30 6.20
CA PRO A 21 -5.56 28.17 5.79
C PRO A 21 -6.74 27.99 6.74
N ASP A 22 -7.93 27.77 6.20
CA ASP A 22 -9.16 27.55 6.97
C ASP A 22 -9.18 26.14 7.59
N GLU A 23 -8.93 26.08 8.91
CA GLU A 23 -8.85 24.82 9.68
C GLU A 23 -10.15 24.01 9.64
N ASN A 24 -11.30 24.69 9.67
CA ASN A 24 -12.61 24.05 9.67
C ASN A 24 -12.96 23.39 8.33
N GLU A 25 -12.59 24.03 7.21
CA GLU A 25 -12.82 23.45 5.88
C GLU A 25 -11.90 22.26 5.60
N TYR A 26 -10.63 22.38 6.02
CA TYR A 26 -9.66 21.29 5.96
C TYR A 26 -10.16 20.05 6.73
N GLN A 27 -10.63 20.22 7.97
CA GLN A 27 -11.14 19.11 8.77
C GLN A 27 -12.37 18.46 8.14
N LYS A 28 -13.31 19.24 7.60
CA LYS A 28 -14.49 18.70 6.90
C LYS A 28 -14.09 17.85 5.69
N LYS A 29 -13.23 18.39 4.80
CA LYS A 29 -12.77 17.69 3.60
C LYS A 29 -11.93 16.45 3.95
N LEU A 30 -11.15 16.50 5.03
CA LEU A 30 -10.38 15.36 5.53
C LEU A 30 -11.30 14.23 6.04
N VAL A 31 -12.33 14.55 6.81
CA VAL A 31 -13.29 13.55 7.30
C VAL A 31 -14.07 12.90 6.15
N GLU A 32 -14.48 13.68 5.15
CA GLU A 32 -15.14 13.16 3.95
C GLU A 32 -14.22 12.22 3.15
N ALA A 33 -12.97 12.63 2.93
CA ALA A 33 -11.98 11.84 2.20
C ALA A 33 -11.59 10.55 2.96
N GLU A 34 -11.44 10.62 4.30
CA GLU A 34 -11.15 9.45 5.13
C GLU A 34 -12.33 8.47 5.18
N LYS A 35 -13.58 8.95 5.17
CA LYS A 35 -14.76 8.09 5.04
C LYS A 35 -14.78 7.37 3.69
N ALA A 36 -14.54 8.09 2.60
CA ALA A 36 -14.47 7.50 1.26
C ALA A 36 -13.35 6.45 1.16
N HIS A 37 -12.19 6.72 1.75
CA HIS A 37 -11.07 5.77 1.78
C HIS A 37 -11.39 4.51 2.60
N LYS A 38 -12.07 4.64 3.76
CA LYS A 38 -12.52 3.48 4.54
C LYS A 38 -13.48 2.60 3.76
N VAL A 39 -14.47 3.20 3.09
CA VAL A 39 -15.43 2.46 2.23
C VAL A 39 -14.70 1.72 1.10
N ALA A 40 -13.71 2.35 0.45
CA ALA A 40 -12.90 1.70 -0.58
C ALA A 40 -12.09 0.53 0.01
N MET A 41 -11.51 0.70 1.21
CA MET A 41 -10.78 -0.36 1.91
C MET A 41 -11.67 -1.55 2.28
N ASP A 42 -12.87 -1.30 2.82
CA ASP A 42 -13.81 -2.35 3.21
C ASP A 42 -14.27 -3.16 2.00
N ARG A 43 -14.57 -2.48 0.88
CA ARG A 43 -14.89 -3.14 -0.40
C ARG A 43 -13.72 -4.00 -0.89
N LEU A 44 -12.50 -3.47 -0.83
CA LEU A 44 -11.31 -4.17 -1.27
C LEU A 44 -11.01 -5.41 -0.40
N ASN A 45 -11.18 -5.30 0.92
CA ASN A 45 -11.03 -6.42 1.85
C ASN A 45 -12.09 -7.50 1.61
N ALA A 46 -13.34 -7.11 1.33
CA ALA A 46 -14.40 -8.04 0.98
C ALA A 46 -14.10 -8.82 -0.32
N ILE A 47 -13.56 -8.16 -1.35
CA ILE A 47 -13.16 -8.83 -2.59
C ILE A 47 -11.93 -9.72 -2.38
N LYS A 48 -10.94 -9.27 -1.61
CA LYS A 48 -9.78 -10.11 -1.24
C LYS A 48 -10.22 -11.40 -0.54
N ALA A 49 -11.13 -11.32 0.43
CA ALA A 49 -11.66 -12.51 1.11
C ALA A 49 -12.37 -13.46 0.13
N LYS A 50 -13.13 -12.94 -0.84
CA LYS A 50 -13.75 -13.77 -1.90
C LYS A 50 -12.70 -14.44 -2.81
N ILE A 51 -11.62 -13.73 -3.16
CA ILE A 51 -10.52 -14.28 -3.96
C ILE A 51 -9.77 -15.36 -3.18
N ASP A 52 -9.53 -15.17 -1.89
CA ASP A 52 -8.80 -16.15 -1.07
C ASP A 52 -9.59 -17.46 -0.89
N ILE A 53 -10.92 -17.40 -0.88
CA ILE A 53 -11.79 -18.60 -0.89
C ILE A 53 -11.76 -19.29 -2.25
N ALA A 54 -11.79 -18.52 -3.35
CA ALA A 54 -11.85 -19.05 -4.71
C ALA A 54 -10.49 -19.53 -5.25
N SER A 55 -9.39 -18.99 -4.73
CA SER A 55 -8.04 -19.33 -5.18
C SER A 55 -7.57 -20.58 -4.45
N PRO A 56 -7.32 -21.70 -5.14
CA PRO A 56 -6.68 -22.82 -4.49
C PRO A 56 -5.25 -22.42 -4.11
N ASN A 57 -4.98 -22.41 -2.80
CA ASN A 57 -3.63 -22.20 -2.30
C ASN A 57 -2.70 -23.28 -2.88
N LYS A 58 -1.67 -22.83 -3.62
CA LYS A 58 -0.63 -23.69 -4.19
C LYS A 58 0.33 -24.25 -3.13
N ASN A 59 0.31 -23.70 -1.92
CA ASN A 59 1.16 -24.14 -0.82
C ASN A 59 0.55 -25.37 -0.15
N LYS A 60 1.33 -26.46 -0.15
CA LYS A 60 0.96 -27.78 0.41
C LYS A 60 0.59 -27.71 1.90
N ASP A 61 1.15 -26.74 2.64
CA ASP A 61 0.98 -26.59 4.09
C ASP A 61 -0.23 -25.72 4.49
N GLN A 62 -0.80 -24.95 3.57
CA GLN A 62 -1.97 -24.07 3.81
C GLN A 62 -3.15 -24.45 2.91
N GLN A 63 -3.41 -25.76 2.81
CA GLN A 63 -4.56 -26.27 2.10
C GLN A 63 -5.85 -25.96 2.84
N SER A 64 -6.84 -25.44 2.10
CA SER A 64 -8.18 -25.24 2.64
C SER A 64 -8.78 -26.59 3.10
N PRO A 65 -9.74 -26.59 4.05
CA PRO A 65 -10.41 -27.82 4.49
C PRO A 65 -11.01 -28.62 3.33
N THR A 66 -11.54 -27.91 2.32
CA THR A 66 -12.08 -28.49 1.08
C THR A 66 -11.00 -29.15 0.22
N GLN A 67 -9.79 -28.59 0.15
CA GLN A 67 -8.68 -29.20 -0.57
C GLN A 67 -8.17 -30.48 0.11
N LYS A 68 -8.07 -30.48 1.45
CA LYS A 68 -7.69 -31.68 2.21
C LYS A 68 -8.70 -32.81 2.00
N ARG A 69 -9.99 -32.49 2.14
CA ARG A 69 -11.07 -33.45 1.86
C ARG A 69 -11.04 -33.97 0.43
N ARG A 70 -10.77 -33.12 -0.56
CA ARG A 70 -10.57 -33.55 -1.96
C ARG A 70 -9.39 -34.51 -2.10
N GLN A 71 -8.26 -34.24 -1.45
CA GLN A 71 -7.10 -35.13 -1.49
C GLN A 71 -7.39 -36.49 -0.84
N GLU A 72 -8.08 -36.50 0.30
CA GLU A 72 -8.53 -37.72 0.97
C GLU A 72 -9.48 -38.53 0.08
N LEU A 73 -10.47 -37.88 -0.54
CA LEU A 73 -11.38 -38.53 -1.49
C LEU A 73 -10.64 -39.09 -2.72
N ILE A 74 -9.63 -38.38 -3.25
CA ILE A 74 -8.79 -38.89 -4.33
C ILE A 74 -7.97 -40.10 -3.87
N ALA A 75 -7.41 -40.06 -2.66
CA ALA A 75 -6.67 -41.19 -2.09
C ALA A 75 -7.58 -42.41 -1.93
N GLN A 76 -8.77 -42.24 -1.37
CA GLN A 76 -9.78 -43.29 -1.23
C GLN A 76 -10.24 -43.84 -2.60
N ALA A 77 -10.49 -42.96 -3.57
CA ALA A 77 -10.86 -43.37 -4.93
C ALA A 77 -9.75 -44.18 -5.61
N ASN A 78 -8.49 -43.79 -5.42
CA ASN A 78 -7.34 -44.52 -5.95
C ASN A 78 -7.14 -45.87 -5.27
N GLU A 79 -7.34 -45.96 -3.95
CA GLU A 79 -7.29 -47.21 -3.21
C GLU A 79 -8.39 -48.17 -3.69
N ILE A 80 -9.63 -47.68 -3.85
CA ILE A 80 -10.73 -48.48 -4.39
C ILE A 80 -10.44 -48.90 -5.83
N ARG A 81 -9.88 -48.01 -6.66
CA ARG A 81 -9.48 -48.34 -8.04
C ARG A 81 -8.41 -49.44 -8.08
N GLN A 82 -7.42 -49.42 -7.18
CA GLN A 82 -6.42 -50.49 -7.07
C GLN A 82 -7.06 -51.82 -6.65
N LYS A 83 -7.96 -51.81 -5.65
CA LYS A 83 -8.71 -53.01 -5.23
C LYS A 83 -9.58 -53.57 -6.36
N GLN A 84 -10.26 -52.69 -7.11
CA GLN A 84 -11.06 -53.08 -8.28
C GLN A 84 -10.20 -53.58 -9.44
N ALA A 85 -9.01 -53.05 -9.67
CA ALA A 85 -8.10 -53.52 -10.73
C ALA A 85 -7.65 -54.97 -10.48
N GLY A 86 -7.32 -55.31 -9.23
CA GLY A 86 -7.03 -56.68 -8.82
C GLY A 86 -8.22 -57.62 -9.06
N GLY A 87 -9.42 -57.20 -8.64
CA GLY A 87 -10.67 -57.96 -8.85
C GLY A 87 -11.05 -58.15 -10.32
N LYS A 88 -10.80 -57.14 -11.17
CA LYS A 88 -11.05 -57.23 -12.62
C LYS A 88 -10.18 -58.28 -13.29
N ASN A 89 -8.88 -58.35 -12.97
CA ASN A 89 -7.99 -59.36 -13.55
C ASN A 89 -8.42 -60.78 -13.18
N ALA A 90 -8.78 -61.00 -11.90
CA ALA A 90 -9.32 -62.28 -11.44
C ALA A 90 -10.64 -62.64 -12.15
N ARG A 91 -11.55 -61.67 -12.30
CA ARG A 91 -12.83 -61.87 -13.01
C ARG A 91 -12.62 -62.19 -14.49
N THR A 92 -11.71 -61.50 -15.19
CA THR A 92 -11.39 -61.79 -16.60
C THR A 92 -10.83 -63.20 -16.75
N SER A 93 -9.93 -63.63 -15.85
CA SER A 93 -9.38 -64.99 -15.85
C SER A 93 -10.49 -66.05 -15.64
N LYS A 94 -11.39 -65.85 -14.68
CA LYS A 94 -12.55 -66.72 -14.45
C LYS A 94 -13.50 -66.76 -15.67
N LEU A 95 -13.76 -65.62 -16.31
CA LEU A 95 -14.56 -65.55 -17.53
C LEU A 95 -13.92 -66.31 -18.70
N ASP A 96 -12.61 -66.24 -18.86
CA ASP A 96 -11.91 -67.00 -19.89
C ASP A 96 -11.88 -68.50 -19.57
N GLN A 97 -11.81 -68.89 -18.29
CA GLN A 97 -12.00 -70.28 -17.87
C GLN A 97 -13.41 -70.79 -18.19
N ILE A 98 -14.46 -69.98 -17.91
CA ILE A 98 -15.84 -70.31 -18.27
C ILE A 98 -15.97 -70.52 -19.77
N LYS A 99 -15.43 -69.61 -20.60
CA LYS A 99 -15.47 -69.77 -22.07
C LYS A 99 -14.82 -71.07 -22.54
N ARG A 100 -13.64 -71.41 -22.00
CA ARG A 100 -12.94 -72.66 -22.31
C ARG A 100 -13.77 -73.89 -21.93
N LEU A 101 -14.39 -73.88 -20.74
CA LEU A 101 -15.26 -74.98 -20.30
C LEU A 101 -16.54 -75.06 -21.13
N ASP A 102 -17.14 -73.92 -21.51
CA ASP A 102 -18.31 -73.87 -22.40
C ASP A 102 -17.98 -74.44 -23.79
N GLU A 103 -16.80 -74.14 -24.33
CA GLU A 103 -16.30 -74.72 -25.59
C GLU A 103 -16.13 -76.25 -25.47
N GLN A 104 -15.56 -76.73 -24.34
CA GLN A 104 -15.45 -78.16 -24.05
C GLN A 104 -16.82 -78.83 -23.94
N VAL A 105 -17.78 -78.22 -23.24
CA VAL A 105 -19.16 -78.72 -23.14
C VAL A 105 -19.79 -78.81 -24.53
N ARG A 106 -19.64 -77.78 -25.37
CA ARG A 106 -20.14 -77.79 -26.75
C ARG A 106 -19.51 -78.90 -27.58
N SER A 107 -18.19 -79.11 -27.49
CA SER A 107 -17.50 -80.21 -28.18
C SER A 107 -18.05 -81.56 -27.73
N ARG A 108 -18.16 -81.79 -26.41
CA ARG A 108 -18.67 -83.05 -25.84
C ARG A 108 -20.12 -83.31 -26.20
N ILE A 109 -20.97 -82.28 -26.21
CA ILE A 109 -22.36 -82.41 -26.67
C ILE A 109 -22.41 -82.78 -28.16
N ASN A 110 -21.58 -82.15 -28.99
CA ASN A 110 -21.53 -82.47 -30.43
C ASN A 110 -21.00 -83.89 -30.67
N GLU A 111 -19.94 -84.31 -29.98
CA GLU A 111 -19.43 -85.69 -29.97
C GLU A 111 -20.53 -86.67 -29.58
N GLN A 112 -21.22 -86.42 -28.45
CA GLN A 112 -22.31 -87.28 -27.99
C GLN A 112 -23.48 -87.32 -29.00
N LYS A 113 -23.84 -86.19 -29.61
CA LYS A 113 -24.89 -86.11 -30.63
C LYS A 113 -24.52 -86.89 -31.89
N THR A 114 -23.29 -86.74 -32.40
CA THR A 114 -22.82 -87.50 -33.56
C THR A 114 -22.71 -89.00 -33.27
N ALA A 115 -22.33 -89.37 -32.05
CA ALA A 115 -22.24 -90.77 -31.65
C ALA A 115 -23.63 -91.40 -31.44
N LYS A 116 -24.59 -90.67 -30.85
CA LYS A 116 -26.01 -91.08 -30.77
C LYS A 116 -26.65 -91.22 -32.15
N ALA A 117 -26.33 -90.34 -33.11
CA ALA A 117 -26.86 -90.43 -34.48
C ALA A 117 -26.41 -91.68 -35.25
N LYS A 118 -25.29 -92.31 -34.86
CA LYS A 118 -24.78 -93.55 -35.46
C LYS A 118 -25.45 -94.81 -34.91
N VAL A 119 -26.19 -94.71 -33.80
CA VAL A 119 -26.85 -95.84 -33.16
C VAL A 119 -28.33 -95.84 -33.57
N PRO A 120 -28.84 -96.90 -34.22
CA PRO A 120 -30.20 -96.93 -34.76
C PRO A 120 -31.30 -97.13 -33.70
N PHE A 121 -30.93 -97.47 -32.46
CA PHE A 121 -31.84 -97.72 -31.34
C PHE A 121 -31.84 -96.56 -30.35
N LYS A 122 -32.99 -96.28 -29.73
CA LYS A 122 -33.14 -95.12 -28.83
C LYS A 122 -32.80 -95.42 -27.38
N SER A 123 -32.92 -96.68 -26.97
CA SER A 123 -32.69 -97.09 -25.58
C SER A 123 -31.99 -98.45 -25.49
N LEU A 124 -31.30 -98.67 -24.36
CA LEU A 124 -30.73 -99.97 -24.00
C LEU A 124 -31.78 -101.08 -23.97
N GLU A 125 -32.97 -100.77 -23.45
CA GLU A 125 -34.08 -101.73 -23.36
C GLU A 125 -34.57 -102.20 -24.73
N GLU A 126 -34.57 -101.32 -25.73
CA GLU A 126 -34.97 -101.64 -27.10
C GLU A 126 -33.95 -102.57 -27.77
N VAL A 127 -32.66 -102.35 -27.54
CA VAL A 127 -31.58 -103.25 -28.00
C VAL A 127 -31.72 -104.63 -27.35
N ASP A 128 -31.96 -104.69 -26.04
CA ASP A 128 -32.11 -105.96 -25.32
C ASP A 128 -33.36 -106.74 -25.76
N ARG A 129 -34.48 -106.06 -26.04
CA ARG A 129 -35.68 -106.69 -26.61
C ARG A 129 -35.43 -107.25 -28.01
N GLN A 130 -34.70 -106.52 -28.86
CA GLN A 130 -34.35 -106.96 -30.20
C GLN A 130 -33.44 -108.19 -30.18
N ILE A 131 -32.43 -108.18 -29.30
CA ILE A 131 -31.54 -109.34 -29.05
C ILE A 131 -32.37 -110.56 -28.61
N ALA A 132 -33.24 -110.39 -27.61
CA ALA A 132 -34.06 -111.49 -27.11
C ALA A 132 -35.04 -112.05 -28.17
N THR A 133 -35.52 -111.20 -29.09
CA THR A 133 -36.40 -111.61 -30.18
C THR A 133 -35.64 -112.41 -31.24
N LEU A 134 -34.46 -111.94 -31.66
CA LEU A 134 -33.61 -112.65 -32.61
C LEU A 134 -33.08 -113.97 -32.02
N GLU A 135 -32.70 -114.00 -30.74
CA GLU A 135 -32.29 -115.22 -30.05
C GLU A 135 -33.42 -116.26 -30.02
N LYS A 136 -34.67 -115.85 -29.75
CA LYS A 136 -35.83 -116.75 -29.81
C LYS A 136 -36.08 -117.30 -31.21
N GLN A 137 -35.93 -116.47 -32.25
CA GLN A 137 -36.13 -116.88 -33.65
C GLN A 137 -35.04 -117.81 -34.17
N VAL A 138 -33.79 -117.66 -33.71
CA VAL A 138 -32.70 -118.61 -33.99
C VAL A 138 -32.92 -119.92 -33.23
N ASN A 139 -33.32 -119.85 -31.96
CA ASN A 139 -33.57 -121.04 -31.14
C ASN A 139 -34.81 -121.84 -31.58
N SER A 140 -35.79 -121.23 -32.27
CA SER A 140 -36.95 -121.95 -32.80
C SER A 140 -36.63 -122.81 -34.02
N GLY A 141 -35.45 -122.65 -34.64
CA GLY A 141 -34.98 -123.49 -35.77
C GLY A 141 -35.83 -123.40 -37.04
N THR A 142 -36.72 -122.40 -37.13
CA THR A 142 -37.66 -122.22 -38.26
C THR A 142 -37.06 -121.36 -39.38
N MET A 143 -35.81 -120.91 -39.24
CA MET A 143 -35.16 -120.00 -40.18
C MET A 143 -34.27 -120.75 -41.17
N LYS A 144 -34.07 -120.16 -42.35
CA LYS A 144 -33.10 -120.70 -43.31
C LYS A 144 -31.69 -120.47 -42.77
N LEU A 145 -30.75 -121.39 -43.02
CA LEU A 145 -29.35 -121.29 -42.55
C LEU A 145 -28.67 -119.95 -42.87
N VAL A 146 -29.00 -119.33 -44.02
CA VAL A 146 -28.49 -118.01 -44.40
C VAL A 146 -29.01 -116.91 -43.47
N ASP A 147 -30.29 -116.99 -43.10
CA ASP A 147 -30.94 -116.00 -42.25
C ASP A 147 -30.58 -116.19 -40.78
N GLU A 148 -30.34 -117.42 -40.31
CA GLU A 148 -29.77 -117.69 -38.98
C GLU A 148 -28.36 -117.09 -38.85
N LYS A 149 -27.51 -117.25 -39.86
CA LYS A 149 -26.18 -116.64 -39.88
C LYS A 149 -26.25 -115.11 -39.83
N LYS A 150 -27.21 -114.51 -40.52
CA LYS A 150 -27.48 -113.06 -40.45
C LYS A 150 -27.96 -112.66 -39.05
N ALA A 151 -28.95 -113.36 -38.50
CA ALA A 151 -29.47 -113.09 -37.15
C ALA A 151 -28.38 -113.21 -36.06
N LEU A 152 -27.48 -114.19 -36.15
CA LEU A 152 -26.33 -114.33 -35.24
C LEU A 152 -25.32 -113.17 -35.41
N THR A 153 -25.11 -112.71 -36.64
CA THR A 153 -24.27 -111.54 -36.92
C THR A 153 -24.89 -110.26 -36.34
N ASP A 154 -26.22 -110.13 -36.46
CA ASP A 154 -27.00 -109.02 -35.91
C ASP A 154 -27.03 -109.06 -34.38
N ILE A 155 -27.18 -110.22 -33.74
CA ILE A 155 -27.06 -110.34 -32.27
C ILE A 155 -25.68 -109.89 -31.79
N SER A 156 -24.61 -110.30 -32.49
CA SER A 156 -23.24 -109.88 -32.18
C SER A 156 -23.04 -108.36 -32.36
N SER A 157 -23.62 -107.78 -33.41
CA SER A 157 -23.57 -106.33 -33.64
C SER A 157 -24.37 -105.56 -32.58
N LEU A 158 -25.57 -106.03 -32.22
CA LEU A 158 -26.42 -105.46 -31.18
C LEU A 158 -25.76 -105.50 -29.79
N ARG A 159 -25.12 -106.62 -29.43
CA ARG A 159 -24.34 -106.72 -28.18
C ARG A 159 -23.18 -105.72 -28.13
N LYS A 160 -22.52 -105.45 -29.27
CA LYS A 160 -21.50 -104.39 -29.36
C LYS A 160 -22.12 -103.00 -29.21
N THR A 161 -23.28 -102.74 -29.82
CA THR A 161 -23.99 -101.45 -29.63
C THR A 161 -24.42 -101.22 -28.19
N ARG A 162 -24.84 -102.28 -27.47
CA ARG A 162 -25.17 -102.20 -26.03
C ARG A 162 -24.01 -101.69 -25.18
N LYS A 163 -22.78 -102.13 -25.47
CA LYS A 163 -21.58 -101.63 -24.78
C LYS A 163 -21.32 -100.14 -25.06
N ASN A 164 -21.65 -99.66 -26.26
CA ASN A 164 -21.50 -98.25 -26.64
C ASN A 164 -22.48 -97.33 -25.90
N PHE A 165 -23.64 -97.83 -25.45
CA PHE A 165 -24.57 -97.05 -24.63
C PHE A 165 -24.00 -96.70 -23.24
N GLY A 166 -23.19 -97.57 -22.62
CA GLY A 166 -22.49 -97.24 -21.38
C GLY A 166 -21.51 -96.06 -21.56
N GLN A 167 -20.90 -95.93 -22.74
CA GLN A 167 -20.06 -94.77 -23.07
C GLN A 167 -20.89 -93.47 -23.22
N PHE A 168 -22.18 -93.56 -23.59
CA PHE A 168 -23.06 -92.39 -23.62
C PHE A 168 -23.38 -91.87 -22.22
N ASP A 169 -23.58 -92.75 -21.25
CA ASP A 169 -23.78 -92.36 -19.85
C ASP A 169 -22.51 -91.73 -19.26
N ASP A 170 -21.34 -92.30 -19.54
CA ASP A 170 -20.07 -91.71 -19.10
C ASP A 170 -19.81 -90.34 -19.73
N SER A 171 -20.10 -90.16 -21.03
CA SER A 171 -20.02 -88.85 -21.68
C SER A 171 -21.03 -87.84 -21.13
N GLN A 172 -22.22 -88.29 -20.73
CA GLN A 172 -23.23 -87.44 -20.10
C GLN A 172 -22.75 -86.97 -18.72
N ARG A 173 -22.19 -87.87 -17.90
CA ARG A 173 -21.58 -87.52 -16.62
C ARG A 173 -20.47 -86.48 -16.77
N GLN A 174 -19.60 -86.64 -17.77
CA GLN A 174 -18.54 -85.65 -18.06
C GLN A 174 -19.12 -84.27 -18.45
N ILE A 175 -20.21 -84.22 -19.23
CA ILE A 175 -20.88 -82.96 -19.57
C ILE A 175 -21.47 -82.30 -18.31
N ASP A 176 -22.11 -83.08 -17.45
CA ASP A 176 -22.74 -82.58 -16.24
C ASP A 176 -21.70 -82.12 -15.21
N GLU A 177 -20.55 -82.80 -15.09
CA GLU A 177 -19.40 -82.34 -14.32
C GLU A 177 -18.83 -81.02 -14.83
N LEU A 178 -18.69 -80.85 -16.15
CA LEU A 178 -18.22 -79.59 -16.74
C LEU A 178 -19.23 -78.45 -16.51
N ARG A 179 -20.53 -78.73 -16.62
CA ARG A 179 -21.60 -77.76 -16.29
C ARG A 179 -21.61 -77.38 -14.82
N ALA A 180 -21.37 -78.33 -13.92
CA ALA A 180 -21.23 -78.08 -12.50
C ALA A 180 -20.03 -77.17 -12.21
N LYS A 181 -18.87 -77.42 -12.83
CA LYS A 181 -17.68 -76.56 -12.73
C LYS A 181 -17.93 -75.15 -13.26
N ILE A 182 -18.65 -75.00 -14.38
CA ILE A 182 -19.04 -73.68 -14.91
C ILE A 182 -19.93 -72.94 -13.91
N LYS A 183 -20.90 -73.64 -13.31
CA LYS A 183 -21.79 -73.06 -12.30
C LYS A 183 -21.01 -72.61 -11.06
N GLU A 184 -20.11 -73.45 -10.54
CA GLU A 184 -19.25 -73.13 -9.40
C GLU A 184 -18.39 -71.87 -9.65
N ILE A 185 -17.77 -71.77 -10.84
CA ILE A 185 -16.97 -70.58 -11.20
C ILE A 185 -17.87 -69.34 -11.31
N LYS A 186 -19.07 -69.46 -11.88
CA LYS A 186 -20.04 -68.36 -11.99
C LYS A 186 -20.52 -67.90 -10.61
N ASP A 187 -20.85 -68.81 -9.72
CA ASP A 187 -21.30 -68.50 -8.36
C ASP A 187 -20.16 -67.82 -7.57
N SER A 188 -18.89 -68.21 -7.79
CA SER A 188 -17.71 -67.57 -7.20
C SER A 188 -17.38 -66.17 -7.75
N MET A 189 -18.13 -65.65 -8.72
CA MET A 189 -17.93 -64.31 -9.29
C MET A 189 -18.86 -63.25 -8.71
N GLU A 190 -19.94 -63.64 -8.05
CA GLU A 190 -20.91 -62.71 -7.48
C GLU A 190 -20.53 -62.28 -6.06
N ASP A 191 -19.41 -61.56 -5.93
CA ASP A 191 -18.98 -61.02 -4.64
C ASP A 191 -19.76 -59.73 -4.30
N PRO A 192 -20.57 -59.71 -3.22
CA PRO A 192 -21.30 -58.50 -2.80
C PRO A 192 -20.36 -57.35 -2.43
N GLU A 193 -19.15 -57.67 -1.97
CA GLU A 193 -18.10 -56.70 -1.65
C GLU A 193 -17.65 -55.90 -2.88
N GLN A 194 -17.57 -56.52 -4.06
CA GLN A 194 -17.19 -55.81 -5.28
C GLN A 194 -18.28 -54.84 -5.74
N LYS A 195 -19.56 -55.20 -5.55
CA LYS A 195 -20.69 -54.29 -5.80
C LYS A 195 -20.65 -53.11 -4.83
N ALA A 196 -20.44 -53.36 -3.54
CA ALA A 196 -20.30 -52.31 -2.52
C ALA A 196 -19.12 -51.36 -2.82
N LEU A 197 -17.96 -51.89 -3.23
CA LEU A 197 -16.81 -51.08 -3.64
C LEU A 197 -17.11 -50.22 -4.89
N SER A 198 -17.88 -50.75 -5.84
CA SER A 198 -18.31 -49.98 -7.02
C SER A 198 -19.27 -48.84 -6.65
N GLU A 199 -20.21 -49.08 -5.73
CA GLU A 199 -21.12 -48.05 -5.24
C GLU A 199 -20.38 -46.97 -4.43
N GLN A 200 -19.44 -47.36 -3.57
CA GLN A 200 -18.58 -46.43 -2.84
C GLN A 200 -17.73 -45.58 -3.80
N TYR A 201 -17.14 -46.19 -4.83
CA TYR A 201 -16.41 -45.45 -5.87
C TYR A 201 -17.31 -44.43 -6.57
N ASN A 202 -18.52 -44.82 -6.97
CA ASN A 202 -19.46 -43.92 -7.65
C ASN A 202 -19.89 -42.75 -6.75
N LYS A 203 -20.10 -42.99 -5.44
CA LYS A 203 -20.40 -41.94 -4.46
C LYS A 203 -19.23 -40.96 -4.31
N ILE A 204 -18.02 -41.48 -4.13
CA ILE A 204 -16.80 -40.64 -4.01
C ILE A 204 -16.56 -39.86 -5.29
N GLN A 205 -16.78 -40.46 -6.46
CA GLN A 205 -16.65 -39.78 -7.75
C GLN A 205 -17.68 -38.65 -7.89
N ALA A 206 -18.93 -38.87 -7.51
CA ALA A 206 -19.95 -37.82 -7.51
C ALA A 206 -19.58 -36.67 -6.56
N GLU A 207 -19.09 -36.97 -5.35
CA GLU A 207 -18.59 -35.95 -4.42
C GLU A 207 -17.41 -35.16 -5.03
N LEU A 208 -16.45 -35.85 -5.66
CA LEU A 208 -15.33 -35.20 -6.33
C LEU A 208 -15.78 -34.31 -7.49
N ASP A 209 -16.78 -34.73 -8.26
CA ASP A 209 -17.33 -33.95 -9.37
C ASP A 209 -18.10 -32.72 -8.87
N THR A 210 -18.83 -32.81 -7.74
CA THR A 210 -19.46 -31.64 -7.11
C THR A 210 -18.42 -30.63 -6.61
N ILE A 211 -17.39 -31.09 -5.89
CA ILE A 211 -16.29 -30.23 -5.43
C ILE A 211 -15.58 -29.57 -6.61
N LYS A 212 -15.41 -30.30 -7.71
CA LYS A 212 -14.79 -29.75 -8.92
C LYS A 212 -15.68 -28.71 -9.59
N ALA A 213 -16.99 -28.95 -9.70
CA ALA A 213 -17.93 -27.99 -10.25
C ALA A 213 -17.94 -26.68 -9.44
N GLU A 214 -17.99 -26.76 -8.11
CA GLU A 214 -17.88 -25.60 -7.22
C GLU A 214 -16.55 -24.84 -7.41
N GLN A 215 -15.44 -25.58 -7.57
CA GLN A 215 -14.13 -24.98 -7.86
C GLN A 215 -14.10 -24.29 -9.22
N ASP A 216 -14.66 -24.92 -10.26
CA ASP A 216 -14.68 -24.38 -11.62
C ASP A 216 -15.58 -23.12 -11.70
N GLU A 217 -16.70 -23.09 -10.99
CA GLU A 217 -17.54 -21.89 -10.85
C GLU A 217 -16.82 -20.76 -10.10
N ALA A 218 -16.15 -21.08 -8.99
CA ALA A 218 -15.34 -20.11 -8.26
C ALA A 218 -14.18 -19.57 -9.12
N TYR A 219 -13.55 -20.43 -9.92
CA TYR A 219 -12.49 -20.05 -10.85
C TYR A 219 -12.98 -19.16 -11.99
N LYS A 220 -14.15 -19.45 -12.59
CA LYS A 220 -14.73 -18.57 -13.63
C LYS A 220 -14.93 -17.15 -13.10
N ASN A 221 -15.39 -17.02 -11.85
CA ASN A 221 -15.57 -15.73 -11.20
C ASN A 221 -14.26 -15.08 -10.76
N ILE A 222 -13.16 -15.83 -10.61
CA ILE A 222 -11.90 -15.29 -10.07
C ILE A 222 -11.26 -14.25 -10.97
N SER A 223 -11.41 -14.35 -12.30
CA SER A 223 -10.90 -13.33 -13.22
C SER A 223 -11.61 -12.00 -12.97
N SER A 224 -12.95 -12.03 -12.93
CA SER A 224 -13.75 -10.84 -12.64
C SER A 224 -13.44 -10.24 -11.27
N LEU A 225 -13.30 -11.07 -10.23
CA LEU A 225 -12.92 -10.61 -8.89
C LEU A 225 -11.52 -10.00 -8.86
N ARG A 226 -10.56 -10.53 -9.64
CA ARG A 226 -9.20 -9.95 -9.75
C ARG A 226 -9.22 -8.61 -10.48
N ASP A 227 -10.05 -8.47 -11.50
CA ASP A 227 -10.24 -7.19 -12.21
C ASP A 227 -10.88 -6.16 -11.28
N GLU A 228 -11.93 -6.54 -10.54
CA GLU A 228 -12.57 -5.72 -9.52
C GLU A 228 -11.59 -5.34 -8.40
N ARG A 229 -10.76 -6.27 -7.92
CA ARG A 229 -9.70 -5.98 -6.94
C ARG A 229 -8.73 -4.94 -7.49
N THR A 230 -8.32 -5.05 -8.75
CA THR A 230 -7.39 -4.11 -9.38
C THR A 230 -8.00 -2.73 -9.50
N LYS A 231 -9.28 -2.64 -9.87
CA LYS A 231 -10.06 -1.38 -9.90
C LYS A 231 -10.18 -0.74 -8.52
N LEU A 232 -10.64 -1.50 -7.51
CA LEU A 232 -10.76 -1.00 -6.14
C LEU A 232 -9.41 -0.60 -5.53
N HIS A 233 -8.34 -1.30 -5.90
CA HIS A 233 -6.99 -0.92 -5.46
C HIS A 233 -6.53 0.40 -6.10
N ALA A 234 -6.88 0.65 -7.37
CA ALA A 234 -6.66 1.94 -7.99
C ALA A 234 -7.47 3.04 -7.28
N GLU A 235 -8.76 2.82 -7.02
CA GLU A 235 -9.62 3.76 -6.27
C GLU A 235 -9.09 4.02 -4.84
N GLN A 236 -8.58 2.99 -4.17
CA GLN A 236 -7.93 3.13 -2.87
C GLN A 236 -6.69 4.03 -2.97
N GLN A 237 -5.86 3.82 -3.99
CA GLN A 237 -4.65 4.62 -4.20
C GLN A 237 -5.00 6.08 -4.55
N GLU A 238 -6.04 6.30 -5.35
CA GLU A 238 -6.55 7.63 -5.67
C GLU A 238 -7.08 8.37 -4.42
N THR A 239 -7.92 7.71 -3.62
CA THR A 239 -8.42 8.30 -2.36
C THR A 239 -7.30 8.58 -1.36
N PHE A 240 -6.32 7.68 -1.25
CA PHE A 240 -5.16 7.88 -0.39
C PHE A 240 -4.26 9.02 -0.87
N THR A 241 -3.99 9.10 -2.18
CA THR A 241 -3.20 10.20 -2.75
C THR A 241 -3.94 11.53 -2.65
N ALA A 242 -5.27 11.56 -2.75
CA ALA A 242 -6.09 12.74 -2.51
C ALA A 242 -6.01 13.20 -1.04
N ILE A 243 -6.12 12.29 -0.07
CA ILE A 243 -5.92 12.59 1.36
C ILE A 243 -4.52 13.17 1.59
N ARG A 244 -3.49 12.55 1.00
CA ARG A 244 -2.11 13.00 1.13
C ARG A 244 -1.92 14.40 0.55
N LYS A 245 -2.39 14.66 -0.68
CA LYS A 245 -2.34 16.00 -1.30
C LYS A 245 -3.06 17.03 -0.44
N LEU A 246 -4.23 16.72 0.08
CA LEU A 246 -5.00 17.62 0.95
C LEU A 246 -4.21 17.98 2.23
N LYS A 247 -3.56 16.99 2.85
CA LYS A 247 -2.67 17.20 4.01
C LYS A 247 -1.45 18.05 3.61
N ASP A 248 -0.78 17.70 2.52
CA ASP A 248 0.43 18.37 2.04
C ASP A 248 0.14 19.84 1.66
N ASP A 249 -0.98 20.12 0.98
CA ASP A 249 -1.41 21.46 0.61
C ASP A 249 -1.71 22.32 1.84
N TYR A 250 -2.47 21.78 2.80
CA TYR A 250 -2.81 22.49 4.04
C TYR A 250 -1.58 22.82 4.89
N PHE A 251 -0.70 21.83 5.13
CA PHE A 251 0.53 22.05 5.90
C PHE A 251 1.55 22.89 5.13
N GLY A 252 1.59 22.78 3.80
CA GLY A 252 2.38 23.63 2.91
C GLY A 252 1.99 25.10 3.03
N GLN A 253 0.69 25.41 2.92
CA GLN A 253 0.17 26.76 3.10
C GLN A 253 0.40 27.28 4.54
N LYS A 254 0.21 26.44 5.56
CA LYS A 254 0.47 26.81 6.97
C LYS A 254 1.96 27.15 7.20
N LYS A 255 2.86 26.37 6.61
CA LYS A 255 4.31 26.62 6.66
C LYS A 255 4.70 27.89 5.92
N ALA A 256 4.13 28.13 4.73
CA ALA A 256 4.35 29.36 3.97
C ALA A 256 3.87 30.60 4.73
N PHE A 257 2.70 30.52 5.37
CA PHE A 257 2.18 31.58 6.22
C PHE A 257 3.08 31.86 7.44
N GLN A 258 3.53 30.81 8.14
CA GLN A 258 4.45 30.95 9.28
C GLN A 258 5.81 31.51 8.88
N ALA A 259 6.35 31.13 7.71
CA ALA A 259 7.58 31.68 7.18
C ALA A 259 7.43 33.19 6.90
N PHE A 260 6.33 33.59 6.25
CA PHE A 260 6.02 34.99 6.00
C PHE A 260 5.88 35.81 7.29
N GLU A 261 5.18 35.31 8.31
CA GLU A 261 5.09 35.98 9.63
C GLU A 261 6.45 36.07 10.35
N ARG A 262 7.33 35.08 10.16
CA ARG A 262 8.69 35.10 10.71
C ARG A 262 9.53 36.18 10.03
N GLU A 263 9.51 36.23 8.70
CA GLU A 263 10.21 37.25 7.91
C GLU A 263 9.73 38.67 8.23
N LEU A 264 8.41 38.87 8.41
CA LEU A 264 7.88 40.17 8.82
C LEU A 264 8.36 40.57 10.21
N ARG A 265 8.39 39.63 11.17
CA ARG A 265 8.93 39.90 12.50
C ARG A 265 10.43 40.17 12.46
N GLU A 266 11.19 39.47 11.62
CA GLU A 266 12.62 39.71 11.41
C GLU A 266 12.86 41.12 10.86
N LYS A 267 12.18 41.49 9.78
CA LYS A 267 12.25 42.84 9.20
C LYS A 267 11.89 43.94 10.21
N GLN A 268 10.88 43.71 11.06
CA GLN A 268 10.54 44.66 12.13
C GLN A 268 11.61 44.73 13.22
N ARG A 269 12.19 43.59 13.64
CA ARG A 269 13.29 43.56 14.61
C ARG A 269 14.53 44.25 14.06
N GLU A 270 14.85 44.04 12.78
CA GLU A 270 15.97 44.69 12.11
C GLU A 270 15.77 46.20 12.01
N LYS A 271 14.57 46.66 11.62
CA LYS A 271 14.23 48.10 11.63
C LYS A 271 14.38 48.72 13.02
N ARG A 272 13.82 48.07 14.05
CA ARG A 272 13.94 48.55 15.44
C ARG A 272 15.39 48.57 15.93
N LYS A 273 16.18 47.54 15.60
CA LYS A 273 17.62 47.52 15.90
C LYS A 273 18.34 48.66 15.20
N ALA A 274 18.12 48.85 13.90
CA ALA A 274 18.73 49.93 13.14
C ALA A 274 18.33 51.32 13.64
N GLU A 275 17.07 51.53 14.04
CA GLU A 275 16.60 52.76 14.67
C GLU A 275 17.27 53.01 16.03
N ASN A 276 17.36 51.97 16.88
CA ASN A 276 18.05 52.06 18.17
C ASN A 276 19.55 52.33 17.99
N ASP A 277 20.20 51.65 17.05
CA ASP A 277 21.62 51.83 16.77
C ASP A 277 21.89 53.25 16.25
N ARG A 278 21.03 53.79 15.37
CA ARG A 278 21.07 55.20 14.94
C ARG A 278 20.89 56.15 16.11
N TYR A 279 19.90 55.92 16.97
CA TYR A 279 19.68 56.74 18.16
C TYR A 279 20.88 56.73 19.11
N HIS A 280 21.49 55.57 19.36
CA HIS A 280 22.69 55.48 20.19
C HIS A 280 23.90 56.14 19.53
N GLN A 281 24.06 56.03 18.21
CA GLN A 281 25.11 56.73 17.47
C GLN A 281 24.92 58.24 17.50
N GLU A 282 23.70 58.75 17.31
CA GLU A 282 23.38 60.18 17.41
C GLU A 282 23.59 60.71 18.82
N ARG A 283 23.22 59.94 19.86
CA ARG A 283 23.52 60.28 21.25
C ARG A 283 25.02 60.37 21.53
N LYS A 284 25.80 59.36 21.10
CA LYS A 284 27.26 59.37 21.25
C LYS A 284 27.91 60.52 20.48
N LYS A 285 27.43 60.83 19.27
CA LYS A 285 27.90 61.99 18.50
C LYS A 285 27.58 63.30 19.22
N ALA A 286 26.36 63.48 19.70
CA ALA A 286 25.98 64.67 20.46
C ALA A 286 26.76 64.82 21.78
N GLU A 287 27.06 63.72 22.46
CA GLU A 287 27.92 63.72 23.64
C GLU A 287 29.37 64.08 23.27
N ALA A 288 29.92 63.50 22.22
CA ALA A 288 31.26 63.83 21.73
C ALA A 288 31.37 65.29 21.27
N GLU A 289 30.35 65.80 20.56
CA GLU A 289 30.26 67.21 20.15
C GLU A 289 30.17 68.14 21.36
N ARG A 290 29.44 67.75 22.42
CA ARG A 290 29.39 68.51 23.67
C ARG A 290 30.75 68.55 24.38
N VAL A 291 31.42 67.41 24.50
CA VAL A 291 32.74 67.33 25.12
C VAL A 291 33.78 68.09 24.28
N LEU A 292 33.70 68.03 22.95
CA LEU A 292 34.56 68.82 22.08
C LEU A 292 34.28 70.31 22.25
N ALA A 293 33.01 70.73 22.28
CA ALA A 293 32.65 72.13 22.51
C ALA A 293 33.19 72.63 23.86
N GLU A 294 32.99 71.87 24.94
CA GLU A 294 33.50 72.18 26.28
C GLU A 294 35.04 72.19 26.32
N ALA A 295 35.72 71.29 25.61
CA ALA A 295 37.18 71.28 25.49
C ALA A 295 37.72 72.39 24.58
N SER A 296 36.92 72.88 23.63
CA SER A 296 37.27 73.97 22.72
C SER A 296 37.09 75.34 23.36
N ASP A 297 36.29 75.43 24.43
CA ASP A 297 36.23 76.63 25.25
C ASP A 297 37.60 76.83 25.94
N PRO A 298 38.28 77.98 25.74
CA PRO A 298 39.52 78.28 26.43
C PRO A 298 39.47 78.01 27.94
N ALA A 299 40.59 77.57 28.50
CA ALA A 299 40.70 77.36 29.94
C ALA A 299 40.28 78.63 30.70
N TYR A 300 39.45 78.46 31.72
CA TYR A 300 38.87 79.53 32.53
C TYR A 300 37.93 80.50 31.78
N LEU A 301 37.37 80.15 30.63
CA LEU A 301 36.55 81.08 29.84
C LEU A 301 35.27 81.52 30.58
N GLU A 302 34.61 80.63 31.33
CA GLU A 302 33.47 81.04 32.15
C GLU A 302 33.88 82.01 33.25
N GLU A 303 35.03 81.78 33.90
CA GLU A 303 35.62 82.68 34.88
C GLU A 303 36.01 84.02 34.25
N ILE A 304 36.56 84.03 33.03
CA ILE A 304 36.87 85.23 32.26
C ILE A 304 35.58 85.98 31.89
N ARG A 305 34.52 85.29 31.46
CA ARG A 305 33.20 85.91 31.18
C ARG A 305 32.60 86.51 32.45
N ARG A 306 32.66 85.79 33.58
CA ARG A 306 32.19 86.27 34.89
C ARG A 306 33.00 87.48 35.34
N ALA A 307 34.34 87.43 35.27
CA ALA A 307 35.22 88.54 35.60
C ALA A 307 34.96 89.75 34.70
N ASN A 308 34.79 89.59 33.39
CA ASN A 308 34.41 90.66 32.47
C ASN A 308 33.02 91.25 32.79
N SER A 309 32.04 90.42 33.16
CA SER A 309 30.72 90.91 33.57
C SER A 309 30.77 91.70 34.88
N LEU A 310 31.64 91.29 35.82
CA LEU A 310 31.91 92.02 37.06
C LEU A 310 32.66 93.34 36.78
N LEU A 311 33.65 93.32 35.90
CA LEU A 311 34.41 94.52 35.50
C LEU A 311 33.52 95.55 34.79
N LEU A 312 32.64 95.12 33.88
CA LEU A 312 31.66 96.02 33.25
C LEU A 312 30.63 96.59 34.24
N PHE A 313 30.31 95.84 35.29
CA PHE A 313 29.40 96.31 36.34
C PHE A 313 30.08 97.28 37.32
N LEU A 314 31.35 97.04 37.66
CA LEU A 314 32.13 97.87 38.59
C LEU A 314 32.73 99.10 37.92
N ASP A 315 33.08 99.02 36.63
CA ASP A 315 33.58 100.11 35.81
C ASP A 315 32.87 100.14 34.43
N PRO A 316 31.85 101.00 34.26
CA PRO A 316 31.10 101.10 33.01
C PRO A 316 31.92 101.59 31.80
N ASN A 317 33.11 102.17 32.02
CA ASN A 317 33.98 102.65 30.95
C ASN A 317 35.02 101.60 30.49
N HIS A 318 35.05 100.43 31.13
CA HIS A 318 36.00 99.36 30.80
C HIS A 318 35.70 98.75 29.42
N LYS A 319 36.55 99.02 28.43
CA LYS A 319 36.48 98.41 27.11
C LYS A 319 37.26 97.09 27.11
N VAL A 320 36.56 96.00 26.89
CA VAL A 320 37.19 94.67 26.74
C VAL A 320 37.96 94.65 25.42
N GLU A 321 39.29 94.69 25.48
CA GLU A 321 40.12 94.46 24.29
C GLU A 321 40.05 92.97 23.90
N LYS A 322 39.43 92.69 22.75
CA LYS A 322 39.43 91.35 22.16
C LYS A 322 40.74 91.15 21.42
N GLY A 323 41.79 90.75 22.13
CA GLY A 323 42.97 90.18 21.51
C GLY A 323 42.62 88.82 20.88
N PRO A 324 43.08 88.49 19.65
CA PRO A 324 42.86 87.19 19.06
C PRO A 324 43.71 86.15 19.80
N LEU A 325 43.11 85.44 20.75
CA LEU A 325 43.73 84.35 21.51
C LEU A 325 43.63 83.01 20.79
N VAL A 326 43.99 83.00 19.50
CA VAL A 326 44.33 81.78 18.79
C VAL A 326 45.56 82.08 17.95
N ALA A 327 46.74 81.67 18.43
CA ALA A 327 47.87 81.48 17.55
C ALA A 327 47.49 80.38 16.55
N ASP A 328 47.76 80.63 15.26
CA ASP A 328 47.56 79.70 14.15
C ASP A 328 48.39 78.43 14.40
N SER A 329 47.84 77.48 15.18
CA SER A 329 48.41 76.16 15.36
C SER A 329 48.10 75.43 14.07
N GLY A 330 49.07 75.36 13.16
CA GLY A 330 49.01 74.78 11.80
C GLY A 330 48.52 73.34 11.69
N LEU A 331 47.30 73.11 12.15
CA LEU A 331 46.49 71.90 12.19
C LEU A 331 45.23 72.13 11.37
N GLY A 332 45.31 72.98 10.35
CA GLY A 332 44.35 73.01 9.26
C GLY A 332 44.29 71.60 8.67
N ALA A 333 43.11 70.98 8.79
CA ALA A 333 42.85 69.65 8.27
C ALA A 333 43.25 69.61 6.78
N GLN A 334 44.28 68.83 6.45
CA GLN A 334 44.61 68.55 5.06
C GLN A 334 43.40 67.88 4.42
N THR A 335 42.95 68.48 3.32
CA THR A 335 41.89 68.02 2.44
C THR A 335 42.27 66.65 1.88
N GLN A 336 42.00 65.59 2.63
CA GLN A 336 42.13 64.23 2.11
C GLN A 336 40.93 63.93 1.22
N ARG A 337 41.24 63.79 -0.07
CA ARG A 337 40.45 63.18 -1.16
C ARG A 337 39.23 63.97 -1.60
N THR A 338 39.42 64.77 -2.66
CA THR A 338 38.40 64.98 -3.68
C THR A 338 37.99 63.61 -4.23
N VAL A 339 36.75 63.19 -3.95
CA VAL A 339 36.14 62.08 -4.68
C VAL A 339 35.78 62.63 -6.06
N ASP A 340 36.31 61.98 -7.08
CA ASP A 340 36.08 62.29 -8.48
C ASP A 340 34.59 62.04 -8.82
N ASP A 341 33.86 63.13 -9.10
CA ASP A 341 32.40 63.17 -9.27
C ASP A 341 31.98 62.85 -10.73
N ALA A 342 32.79 62.06 -11.46
CA ALA A 342 32.62 61.77 -12.87
C ALA A 342 31.83 60.47 -13.18
N GLY A 343 31.22 59.83 -12.18
CA GLY A 343 30.56 58.51 -12.36
C GLY A 343 29.15 58.34 -11.78
N LEU A 344 28.58 59.31 -11.05
CA LEU A 344 27.30 59.13 -10.36
C LEU A 344 26.12 59.72 -11.15
N LYS A 345 25.36 58.87 -11.84
CA LYS A 345 24.02 59.22 -12.37
C LYS A 345 22.95 58.99 -11.30
N GLY A 346 22.51 60.07 -10.65
CA GLY A 346 21.39 60.07 -9.70
C GLY A 346 21.19 61.43 -9.02
N THR A 347 19.94 61.82 -8.76
CA THR A 347 19.53 63.14 -8.26
C THR A 347 20.22 63.53 -6.94
N LYS A 348 20.93 64.67 -6.95
CA LYS A 348 21.60 65.27 -5.78
C LYS A 348 20.58 65.73 -4.73
N LEU A 349 20.82 65.36 -3.47
CA LEU A 349 20.08 65.85 -2.31
C LEU A 349 20.74 67.16 -1.83
N PRO A 350 20.01 68.28 -1.74
CA PRO A 350 20.57 69.56 -1.28
C PRO A 350 21.01 69.49 0.19
N ARG A 351 21.96 70.36 0.55
CA ARG A 351 22.51 70.46 1.92
C ARG A 351 21.45 71.01 2.88
N LYS A 352 21.68 70.72 4.16
CA LYS A 352 20.73 70.87 5.26
C LYS A 352 20.24 72.31 5.52
N GLU A 353 20.98 73.31 5.04
CA GLU A 353 20.67 74.75 5.24
C GLU A 353 19.47 75.23 4.41
N ASP A 354 19.13 74.56 3.29
CA ASP A 354 18.01 74.95 2.41
C ASP A 354 16.67 74.24 2.75
N ARG A 355 16.55 73.61 3.93
CA ARG A 355 15.40 72.74 4.28
C ARG A 355 14.68 73.15 5.57
N GLU A 356 14.58 74.44 5.86
CA GLU A 356 14.04 74.91 7.15
C GLU A 356 12.58 75.41 7.11
N ASP A 357 11.93 75.53 5.95
CA ASP A 357 10.63 76.25 5.87
C ASP A 357 9.35 75.40 5.88
N GLU A 358 9.39 74.09 6.14
CA GLU A 358 8.16 73.26 6.06
C GLU A 358 8.00 72.22 7.17
N TYR A 359 7.98 72.67 8.42
CA TYR A 359 7.37 71.88 9.50
C TYR A 359 6.56 72.76 10.47
N LEU A 360 5.25 72.65 10.32
CA LEU A 360 4.18 73.39 11.01
C LEU A 360 4.30 73.48 12.55
N PRO A 361 3.73 74.54 13.16
CA PRO A 361 3.91 74.88 14.57
C PRO A 361 3.00 74.04 15.49
N SER A 362 3.60 73.53 16.58
CA SER A 362 2.86 72.90 17.68
C SER A 362 2.06 73.92 18.47
N THR A 363 0.75 73.71 18.53
CA THR A 363 -0.20 74.52 19.31
C THR A 363 -0.46 73.87 20.67
N LYS A 364 -0.78 74.73 21.66
CA LYS A 364 -1.46 74.48 22.96
C LYS A 364 -0.62 74.07 24.17
N LYS A 365 -0.39 75.06 25.05
CA LYS A 365 -0.87 75.15 26.46
C LYS A 365 -0.21 76.41 27.06
N GLY A 366 -0.88 77.37 27.68
CA GLY A 366 -2.12 77.31 28.43
C GLY A 366 -1.86 77.83 29.85
N LYS A 367 -2.16 79.12 30.06
CA LYS A 367 -2.69 79.71 31.32
C LYS A 367 -1.72 80.06 32.47
N LYS A 368 -1.19 81.28 32.37
CA LYS A 368 -1.52 82.45 33.23
C LYS A 368 -1.54 82.22 34.76
N GLY A 369 -0.40 82.47 35.42
CA GLY A 369 -0.32 82.97 36.79
C GLY A 369 0.36 84.35 36.77
N LYS A 370 -0.36 85.39 37.24
CA LYS A 370 0.00 86.81 37.15
C LYS A 370 0.31 87.35 38.55
N LYS A 371 1.25 88.30 38.58
CA LYS A 371 1.51 89.36 39.58
C LYS A 371 2.54 89.06 40.69
N GLY A 372 3.67 89.74 40.52
CA GLY A 372 4.56 90.22 41.57
C GLY A 372 5.51 91.25 40.96
N GLY A 373 4.95 92.32 40.39
CA GLY A 373 5.73 93.42 39.82
C GLY A 373 6.21 94.38 40.89
N ALA A 374 7.53 94.58 40.86
CA ALA A 374 8.22 95.86 40.89
C ALA A 374 7.98 96.81 42.08
N ASN A 375 9.08 97.20 42.72
CA ASN A 375 9.50 98.58 42.58
C ASN A 375 11.00 98.74 42.83
N ALA A 376 11.65 99.35 41.84
CA ALA A 376 12.92 100.02 42.01
C ALA A 376 12.70 101.21 42.95
N ALA A 377 13.53 101.31 43.99
CA ALA A 377 13.74 102.54 44.73
C ALA A 377 15.22 102.88 44.65
N SER A 378 15.49 104.04 44.06
CA SER A 378 16.79 104.68 44.02
C SER A 378 17.22 105.05 45.44
N THR A 379 18.27 104.42 45.91
CA THR A 379 19.11 104.93 46.99
C THR A 379 20.52 105.03 46.46
N LYS A 380 21.17 106.18 46.70
CA LYS A 380 22.59 106.43 46.45
C LYS A 380 23.42 105.53 47.37
N ALA A 381 23.46 104.26 47.02
CA ALA A 381 24.21 103.17 47.60
C ALA A 381 24.44 102.16 46.48
N PHE A 382 25.64 101.61 46.39
CA PHE A 382 26.05 100.68 45.35
C PHE A 382 25.12 99.44 45.36
N ASN A 383 24.18 99.32 44.42
CA ASN A 383 23.22 98.21 44.38
C ASN A 383 23.83 97.03 43.63
N CYS A 384 24.63 96.22 44.33
CA CYS A 384 25.18 94.98 43.79
C CYS A 384 24.11 93.86 43.85
N PRO A 385 23.57 93.37 42.71
CA PRO A 385 22.63 92.25 42.73
C PRO A 385 23.27 91.01 43.37
N LEU A 386 22.52 90.31 44.24
CA LEU A 386 22.98 89.16 45.05
C LEU A 386 23.68 88.05 44.24
N LEU A 387 23.37 87.92 42.96
CA LEU A 387 24.04 87.02 42.02
C LEU A 387 25.51 87.42 41.78
N LEU A 388 25.83 88.71 41.71
CA LEU A 388 27.21 89.21 41.59
C LEU A 388 27.99 89.07 42.90
N LEU A 389 27.33 89.24 44.04
CA LEU A 389 27.97 89.03 45.36
C LEU A 389 28.39 87.56 45.55
N ARG A 390 27.67 86.61 44.95
CA ARG A 390 27.99 85.18 44.98
C ARG A 390 29.12 84.80 44.01
N THR A 391 29.38 85.62 42.98
CA THR A 391 30.47 85.37 42.01
C THR A 391 31.84 85.85 42.49
N VAL A 392 31.92 86.80 43.41
CA VAL A 392 33.18 87.34 43.95
C VAL A 392 33.99 86.28 44.73
N PRO A 393 33.40 85.48 45.64
CA PRO A 393 34.14 84.41 46.35
C PRO A 393 34.59 83.28 45.44
N SER A 394 33.88 83.03 44.34
CA SER A 394 34.21 81.95 43.39
C SER A 394 35.48 82.22 42.56
N LEU A 395 35.91 83.49 42.52
CA LEU A 395 37.16 83.92 41.88
C LEU A 395 38.30 84.15 42.89
N ALA A 396 38.11 83.75 44.16
CA ALA A 396 39.06 83.95 45.27
C ALA A 396 39.49 85.42 45.48
N LEU A 397 38.65 86.39 45.05
CA LEU A 397 38.85 87.81 45.26
C LEU A 397 38.13 88.26 46.53
N SER A 398 38.78 89.09 47.35
CA SER A 398 38.11 89.71 48.50
C SER A 398 37.07 90.72 48.01
N PRO A 399 35.83 90.70 48.55
CA PRO A 399 34.89 91.77 48.27
C PRO A 399 35.48 93.11 48.77
N PRO A 400 35.16 94.23 48.10
CA PRO A 400 35.55 95.56 48.56
C PRO A 400 34.89 95.95 49.89
#